data_AF-A0A923TK03-F1
#
_entry.id   AF-A0A923TK03-F1
#
_cell.length_a   1.000
_cell.length_b   1.000
_cell.length_c   1.000
_cell.angle_alpha   90.00
_cell.angle_beta   90.00
_cell.angle_gamma   90.00
#
_symmetry.space_group_name_H-M   'P 1'
#
loop_
_entity.id
_entity.type
_entity.pdbx_description
1 polymer ?
#
loop_
_entity_poly.entity_id
_entity_poly.type
_entity_poly.pdbx_seq_one_letter_code
_entity_poly.pdbx_strand_id
1 'polypeptide(L)'
;MATEPTGFDDVVHAPARLRICGLLRPVEALEFSRLAELLDLTPPTLSKHLRVLTDAGYVTLSKLPDAERVDKRRVAWVRLTPAGRTVLNAHIASLLAITGGVGDVGPRDPSAVTAGQSSLAPA
;
A
#
# COMPACT_ATOMS: atom_id res chain seq x y z
N MET A 1 16.98 -11.79 22.06
CA MET A 1 15.69 -12.06 22.73
C MET A 1 14.67 -11.13 22.09
N ALA A 2 13.59 -11.55 21.42
CA ALA A 2 12.95 -12.85 21.27
C ALA A 2 12.63 -13.11 19.78
N THR A 3 12.72 -14.37 19.37
CA THR A 3 12.27 -14.83 18.04
C THR A 3 10.87 -15.40 18.23
N GLU A 4 9.87 -14.54 18.06
CA GLU A 4 8.46 -14.91 17.91
C GLU A 4 8.22 -15.39 16.46
N PRO A 5 7.16 -16.18 16.18
CA PRO A 5 7.11 -17.04 15.00
C PRO A 5 7.38 -16.23 13.73
N THR A 6 8.37 -16.68 12.97
CA THR A 6 8.99 -16.03 11.82
C THR A 6 7.98 -15.50 10.80
N GLY A 7 7.44 -14.30 11.02
CA GLY A 7 6.56 -13.58 10.08
C GLY A 7 5.57 -12.58 10.70
N PHE A 8 5.35 -12.58 12.01
CA PHE A 8 4.58 -11.51 12.66
C PHE A 8 5.46 -10.31 13.00
N ASP A 9 5.45 -9.33 12.10
CA ASP A 9 6.08 -8.04 12.32
C ASP A 9 5.10 -7.07 13.00
N ASP A 10 5.45 -6.57 14.20
CA ASP A 10 4.62 -5.66 15.00
C ASP A 10 4.25 -4.35 14.27
N VAL A 11 5.14 -3.89 13.38
CA VAL A 11 4.90 -2.72 12.55
C VAL A 11 3.86 -3.03 11.48
N VAL A 12 3.73 -4.26 10.99
CA VAL A 12 2.66 -4.62 10.05
C VAL A 12 1.38 -5.09 10.77
N HIS A 13 1.49 -5.60 11.99
CA HIS A 13 0.40 -6.22 12.75
C HIS A 13 -0.75 -5.29 13.18
N ALA A 14 -0.74 -4.00 12.81
CA ALA A 14 -1.92 -3.15 12.97
C ALA A 14 -2.80 -3.17 11.72
N PRO A 15 -4.13 -3.25 11.86
CA PRO A 15 -5.06 -3.42 10.74
C PRO A 15 -4.94 -2.32 9.68
N ALA A 16 -4.76 -1.05 10.08
CA ALA A 16 -4.57 0.05 9.13
C ALA A 16 -3.25 -0.07 8.34
N ARG A 17 -2.15 -0.49 8.99
CA ARG A 17 -0.84 -0.62 8.34
C ARG A 17 -0.80 -1.83 7.41
N LEU A 18 -1.39 -2.94 7.83
CA LEU A 18 -1.58 -4.12 6.97
C LEU A 18 -2.42 -3.77 5.73
N ARG A 19 -3.52 -3.02 5.88
CA ARG A 19 -4.35 -2.57 4.75
C ARG A 19 -3.58 -1.64 3.81
N ILE A 20 -2.80 -0.69 4.33
CA ILE A 20 -1.91 0.16 3.52
C ILE A 20 -0.95 -0.69 2.69
N CYS A 21 -0.20 -1.60 3.33
CA CYS A 21 0.75 -2.47 2.64
C CYS A 21 0.06 -3.39 1.62
N GLY A 22 -1.13 -3.90 1.95
CA GLY A 22 -1.96 -4.73 1.07
C GLY A 22 -2.42 -3.99 -0.19
N LEU A 23 -2.88 -2.75 -0.06
CA LEU A 23 -3.29 -1.91 -1.21
C LEU A 23 -2.10 -1.52 -2.09
N LEU A 24 -0.91 -1.34 -1.50
CA LEU A 24 0.32 -1.02 -2.23
C LEU A 24 1.02 -2.24 -2.84
N ARG A 25 0.62 -3.47 -2.48
CA ARG A 25 1.23 -4.72 -2.99
C ARG A 25 1.07 -4.91 -4.50
N PRO A 26 -0.12 -4.74 -5.12
CA PRO A 26 -0.31 -4.93 -6.55
C PRO A 26 0.10 -3.73 -7.41
N VAL A 27 0.37 -2.57 -6.81
CA VAL A 27 0.69 -1.32 -7.53
C VAL A 27 2.13 -0.90 -7.29
N GLU A 28 2.68 -0.04 -8.16
CA GLU A 28 4.02 0.50 -7.96
C GLU A 28 4.02 1.66 -6.96
N ALA A 29 3.02 2.53 -7.04
CA ALA A 29 2.80 3.63 -6.11
C ALA A 29 1.32 4.02 -6.12
N LEU A 30 0.87 4.67 -5.05
CA LEU A 30 -0.48 5.22 -4.94
C LEU A 30 -0.43 6.62 -4.35
N GLU A 31 -1.29 7.50 -4.82
CA GLU A 31 -1.43 8.84 -4.25
C GLU A 31 -1.95 8.79 -2.82
N PHE A 32 -1.43 9.68 -1.97
CA PHE A 32 -1.83 9.79 -0.57
C PHE A 32 -3.34 10.01 -0.40
N SER A 33 -3.92 10.90 -1.21
CA SER A 33 -5.36 11.19 -1.17
C SER A 33 -6.19 9.96 -1.53
N ARG A 34 -5.80 9.25 -2.61
CA ARG A 34 -6.46 8.01 -3.03
C ARG A 34 -6.32 6.90 -1.99
N LEU A 35 -5.17 6.81 -1.33
CA LEU A 35 -4.95 5.86 -0.24
C LEU A 35 -5.83 6.18 0.97
N ALA A 36 -6.03 7.46 1.29
CA ALA A 36 -6.92 7.90 2.37
C ALA A 36 -8.39 7.54 2.07
N GLU A 37 -8.84 7.80 0.84
CA GLU A 37 -10.19 7.47 0.37
C GLU A 37 -10.46 5.96 0.38
N LEU A 38 -9.57 5.14 -0.17
CA LEU A 38 -9.74 3.68 -0.21
C LEU A 38 -9.77 3.03 1.18
N LEU A 39 -9.12 3.65 2.15
CA LEU A 39 -9.03 3.14 3.52
C LEU A 39 -10.07 3.77 4.46
N ASP A 40 -10.84 4.74 3.97
CA ASP A 40 -11.74 5.59 4.77
C ASP A 40 -11.03 6.17 6.00
N LEU A 41 -9.82 6.69 5.78
CA LEU A 41 -8.98 7.28 6.83
C LEU A 41 -8.83 8.78 6.61
N THR A 42 -8.85 9.53 7.70
CA THR A 42 -8.54 10.96 7.64
C THR A 42 -7.05 11.18 7.32
N PRO A 43 -6.68 12.26 6.60
CA PRO A 43 -5.29 12.62 6.31
C PRO A 43 -4.33 12.59 7.53
N PRO A 44 -4.68 13.12 8.72
CA PRO A 44 -3.79 13.05 9.87
C PRO A 44 -3.59 11.62 10.39
N THR A 45 -4.60 10.76 10.31
CA THR A 45 -4.50 9.35 10.71
C THR A 45 -3.63 8.57 9.74
N LEU A 46 -3.84 8.74 8.43
CA LEU A 46 -3.00 8.10 7.41
C LEU A 46 -1.53 8.53 7.54
N SER A 47 -1.28 9.82 7.78
CA SER A 47 0.07 10.35 7.96
C SER A 47 0.81 9.70 9.14
N LYS A 48 0.12 9.44 10.25
CA LYS A 48 0.69 8.74 11.41
C LYS A 48 1.10 7.31 11.07
N HIS A 49 0.23 6.57 10.37
CA HIS A 49 0.53 5.19 9.95
C HIS A 49 1.67 5.13 8.95
N LEU A 50 1.68 6.04 7.96
CA LEU A 50 2.76 6.12 6.97
C LEU A 50 4.10 6.50 7.59
N ARG A 51 4.11 7.37 8.61
CA ARG A 51 5.34 7.71 9.33
C ARG A 51 5.96 6.49 9.99
N VAL A 52 5.15 5.69 10.69
CA VAL A 52 5.60 4.42 11.30
C VAL A 52 6.14 3.46 10.25
N LEU A 53 5.45 3.31 9.12
CA LEU A 53 5.91 2.42 8.03
C LEU A 53 7.17 2.95 7.32
N THR A 54 7.35 4.26 7.24
CA THR A 54 8.53 4.88 6.62
C THR A 54 9.74 4.76 7.53
N ASP A 55 9.55 4.95 8.84
CA ASP A 55 10.59 4.78 9.86
C ASP A 55 11.13 3.35 9.89
N ALA A 56 10.25 2.36 9.71
CA ALA A 56 10.63 0.96 9.52
C ALA A 56 11.20 0.63 8.12
N GLY A 57 11.21 1.58 7.19
CA GLY A 57 11.71 1.37 5.82
C GLY A 57 10.81 0.52 4.92
N TYR A 58 9.53 0.34 5.28
CA TYR A 58 8.57 -0.49 4.54
C TYR A 58 7.85 0.26 3.43
N VAL A 59 7.71 1.58 3.58
CA VAL A 59 7.16 2.44 2.54
C VAL A 59 8.06 3.63 2.29
N THR A 60 7.99 4.19 1.09
CA THR A 60 8.61 5.47 0.74
C THR A 60 7.54 6.47 0.36
N LEU A 61 7.76 7.72 0.77
CA LEU A 61 6.90 8.86 0.43
C LEU A 61 7.66 9.78 -0.51
N SER A 62 7.15 9.97 -1.73
CA SER A 62 7.75 10.86 -2.72
C SER A 62 6.80 12.02 -3.02
N LYS A 63 7.31 13.25 -2.99
CA LYS A 63 6.54 14.44 -3.39
C LYS A 63 6.93 14.82 -4.80
N LEU A 64 6.19 14.33 -5.78
CA LEU A 64 6.41 14.66 -7.18
C LEU A 64 5.54 15.87 -7.57
N PRO A 65 6.04 16.76 -8.44
CA PRO A 65 5.18 17.74 -9.09
C PRO A 65 4.15 17.01 -9.95
N ASP A 66 2.89 17.46 -9.87
CA ASP A 66 1.82 17.01 -10.75
C ASP A 66 2.23 17.32 -12.20
N ALA A 67 2.46 16.31 -13.04
CA ALA A 67 2.87 16.52 -14.43
C ALA A 67 1.69 17.01 -15.30
N GLU A 68 0.46 16.74 -14.88
CA GLU A 68 -0.77 17.10 -15.60
C GLU A 68 -1.45 18.40 -15.10
N ARG A 69 -0.99 18.98 -13.98
CA ARG A 69 -1.63 20.16 -13.39
C ARG A 69 -0.64 21.33 -13.25
N VAL A 70 -0.96 22.44 -13.91
CA VAL A 70 -0.22 23.73 -13.85
C VAL A 70 -0.21 24.35 -12.44
N ASP A 71 -1.07 23.86 -11.55
CA ASP A 71 -1.03 24.20 -10.13
C ASP A 71 0.08 23.42 -9.43
N LYS A 72 1.06 24.16 -8.89
CA LYS A 72 2.25 23.75 -8.11
C LYS A 72 2.01 22.86 -6.87
N ARG A 73 0.85 22.20 -6.74
CA ARG A 73 0.54 21.32 -5.62
C ARG A 73 1.33 20.02 -5.79
N ARG A 74 2.28 19.79 -4.88
CA ARG A 74 3.04 18.55 -4.86
C ARG A 74 2.13 17.39 -4.48
N VAL A 75 2.02 16.38 -5.35
CA VAL A 75 1.31 15.14 -5.04
C VAL A 75 2.23 14.24 -4.24
N ALA A 76 1.72 13.76 -3.10
CA ALA A 76 2.42 12.77 -2.30
C ALA A 76 2.08 11.38 -2.80
N TRP A 77 3.09 10.68 -3.33
CA TRP A 77 3.03 9.30 -3.76
C TRP A 77 3.61 8.40 -2.68
N VAL A 78 2.91 7.31 -2.41
CA VAL A 78 3.29 6.28 -1.44
C VAL A 78 3.65 5.02 -2.21
N ARG A 79 4.82 4.45 -1.94
CA ARG A 79 5.30 3.22 -2.57
C ARG A 79 5.71 2.21 -1.52
N LEU A 80 5.42 0.93 -1.77
CA LEU A 80 5.90 -0.17 -0.96
C LEU A 80 7.34 -0.53 -1.34
N THR A 81 8.23 -0.65 -0.36
CA THR A 81 9.63 -1.02 -0.59
C THR A 81 9.78 -2.53 -0.78
N PRO A 82 10.91 -3.00 -1.33
CA PRO A 82 11.21 -4.43 -1.36
C PRO A 82 11.19 -5.08 0.02
N ALA A 83 11.70 -4.38 1.05
CA ALA A 83 11.66 -4.85 2.44
C ALA A 83 10.22 -4.97 2.95
N GLY A 84 9.39 -3.93 2.72
CA GLY A 84 7.97 -3.97 3.10
C GLY A 84 7.19 -5.07 2.40
N ARG A 85 7.51 -5.39 1.14
CA ARG A 85 6.93 -6.54 0.40
C ARG A 85 7.29 -7.87 1.05
N THR A 86 8.56 -8.06 1.42
CA THR A 86 9.02 -9.28 2.09
C THR A 86 8.30 -9.49 3.42
N VAL A 87 8.23 -8.44 4.24
CA VAL A 87 7.57 -8.51 5.55
C VAL A 87 6.07 -8.78 5.40
N LEU A 88 5.40 -8.10 4.47
CA LEU A 88 3.98 -8.34 4.19
C LEU A 88 3.73 -9.78 3.74
N ASN A 89 4.55 -10.31 2.83
CA ASN A 89 4.41 -11.68 2.34
C ASN A 89 4.68 -12.71 3.45
N ALA A 90 5.69 -12.49 4.29
CA ALA A 90 5.95 -13.32 5.46
C ALA A 90 4.75 -13.32 6.43
N HIS A 91 4.16 -12.15 6.67
CA HIS A 91 2.97 -12.01 7.51
C HIS A 91 1.76 -12.77 6.96
N ILE A 92 1.49 -12.62 5.66
CA ILE A 92 0.42 -13.36 4.99
C ILE A 92 0.68 -14.87 5.05
N ALA A 93 1.92 -15.31 4.84
CA ALA A 93 2.30 -16.72 4.94
C ALA A 93 2.07 -17.27 6.36
N SER A 94 2.40 -16.50 7.40
CA SER A 94 2.13 -16.89 8.79
C SER A 94 0.63 -16.96 9.08
N LEU A 95 -0.18 -16.01 8.58
CA LEU A 95 -1.64 -16.06 8.71
C LEU A 95 -2.21 -17.31 8.02
N LEU A 96 -1.78 -17.61 6.80
CA LEU A 96 -2.21 -18.79 6.05
C LEU A 96 -1.82 -20.10 6.73
N ALA A 97 -0.62 -20.16 7.33
CA ALA A 97 -0.17 -21.32 8.09
C ALA A 97 -1.05 -21.59 9.32
N ILE A 98 -1.52 -20.54 10.00
CA ILE A 98 -2.43 -20.67 11.15
C ILE A 98 -3.83 -21.10 10.70
N THR A 99 -4.32 -20.57 9.58
CA THR A 99 -5.67 -20.87 9.09
C THR A 99 -5.74 -22.17 8.28
N GLY A 100 -4.64 -22.92 8.14
CA GLY A 100 -4.58 -24.17 7.37
C GLY A 100 -4.67 -24.00 5.84
N GLY A 101 -4.40 -22.79 5.33
CA GLY A 101 -4.60 -22.43 3.93
C GLY A 101 -3.47 -22.90 3.01
N VAL A 102 -3.61 -24.10 2.45
CA VAL A 102 -2.96 -24.49 1.20
C VAL A 102 -3.97 -24.30 0.06
N GLY A 103 -3.66 -23.40 -0.89
CA GLY A 103 -4.18 -23.44 -2.26
C GLY A 103 -5.30 -22.46 -2.62
N ASP A 104 -5.08 -21.76 -3.72
CA ASP A 104 -6.02 -20.99 -4.55
C ASP A 104 -6.34 -19.54 -4.15
N VAL A 105 -5.38 -18.64 -4.43
CA VAL A 105 -5.70 -17.28 -4.91
C VAL A 105 -5.20 -17.23 -6.34
N GLY A 106 -6.07 -17.59 -7.29
CA GLY A 106 -5.81 -17.49 -8.72
C GLY A 106 -5.36 -16.08 -9.13
N PRO A 107 -4.64 -15.95 -10.27
CA PRO A 107 -4.05 -14.69 -10.70
C PRO A 107 -5.13 -13.62 -10.85
N ARG A 108 -5.05 -12.57 -10.02
CA ARG A 108 -5.82 -11.34 -10.25
C ARG A 108 -5.23 -10.66 -11.46
N ASP A 109 -5.92 -10.78 -12.58
CA ASP A 109 -5.59 -10.09 -13.83
C ASP A 109 -5.59 -8.56 -13.58
N PRO A 110 -4.43 -7.89 -13.62
CA PRO A 110 -4.35 -6.45 -13.38
C PRO A 110 -4.95 -5.62 -14.54
N SER A 111 -5.42 -6.24 -15.63
CA SER A 111 -5.92 -5.54 -16.81
C SER A 111 -7.32 -4.93 -16.68
N ALA A 112 -8.09 -5.25 -15.63
CA ALA A 112 -9.46 -4.77 -15.49
C ALA A 112 -9.60 -3.33 -14.92
N VAL A 113 -8.50 -2.69 -14.48
CA VAL A 113 -8.57 -1.38 -13.80
C VAL A 113 -8.32 -0.16 -14.71
N THR A 114 -8.00 -0.35 -15.99
CA THR A 114 -7.59 0.76 -16.88
C THR A 114 -8.64 1.20 -17.92
N ALA A 115 -9.76 0.51 -18.09
CA ALA A 115 -10.78 0.95 -19.04
C ALA A 115 -11.84 1.82 -18.35
N GLY A 116 -11.61 3.14 -18.28
CA GLY A 116 -12.72 4.02 -17.90
C GLY A 116 -12.49 5.49 -17.68
N GLN A 117 -11.39 6.13 -18.07
CA GLN A 117 -11.33 7.60 -18.07
C GLN A 117 -10.42 8.14 -19.19
N SER A 118 -10.98 8.32 -20.39
CA SER A 118 -10.55 9.34 -21.35
C SER A 118 -11.55 9.41 -22.51
N SER A 119 -12.53 10.30 -22.39
CA SER A 119 -13.13 10.95 -23.56
C SER A 119 -13.90 12.20 -23.11
N LEU A 120 -13.16 13.29 -22.91
CA LEU A 120 -13.72 14.64 -23.01
C LEU A 120 -12.65 15.59 -23.55
N ALA A 121 -12.74 15.92 -24.84
CA ALA A 121 -12.20 17.15 -25.38
C ALA A 121 -13.08 17.63 -26.56
N PRO A 122 -13.35 18.94 -26.68
CA PRO A 122 -14.39 19.50 -27.53
C PRO A 122 -13.86 19.97 -28.90
N ALA A 123 -14.79 20.18 -29.85
CA ALA A 123 -14.66 21.09 -30.97
C ALA A 123 -16.03 21.74 -31.24
#